data_AF-A0A6J0RPY9-F1
#
_entry.id   AF-A0A6J0RPY9-F1
#
_cell.length_a   1.000
_cell.length_b   1.000
_cell.length_c   1.000
_cell.angle_alpha   90.00
_cell.angle_beta   90.00
_cell.angle_gamma   90.00
#
_symmetry.space_group_name_H-M   'P 1'
#
loop_
_entity.id
_entity.type
_entity.pdbx_description
1 polymer ?
#
loop_
_entity_poly.entity_id
_entity_poly.type
_entity_poly.pdbx_seq_one_letter_code
_entity_poly.pdbx_strand_id
1 'polypeptide(L)'
;MAGWLNNYNLKCQPVDYSDGPMSKRMLNLCYVYYLSKLTEFADTFFFVLRKKSSQITWLHVYHHSVTPLETWVLVKFLAGGNATFPNLLNNFVHVCMYFYYMMSAMGPEYAKFLWWKKYMTELQIAQFVLCIVHTTRALISSQCQFSKFISSLLLLNASIFFCLFMNFYMASYKKSQNQKMTIAAKMNGAPPAQNGCALATKKIMEMNNNTMDTMDAIGLLALKEKLN
;
A
#
# COMPACT_ATOMS: atom_id res chain seq x y z
N MET A 1 -2.52 -14.42 -14.18
CA MET A 1 -3.65 -13.79 -14.89
C MET A 1 -4.40 -14.85 -15.69
N ALA A 2 -5.60 -15.27 -15.26
CA ALA A 2 -6.40 -16.27 -16.01
C ALA A 2 -7.40 -15.58 -16.95
N GLY A 3 -8.49 -15.04 -16.40
CA GLY A 3 -9.59 -14.49 -17.19
C GLY A 3 -9.33 -13.10 -17.79
N TRP A 4 -8.72 -12.19 -17.03
CA TRP A 4 -8.63 -10.76 -17.35
C TRP A 4 -7.80 -10.38 -18.60
N LEU A 5 -7.02 -11.30 -19.17
CA LEU A 5 -6.25 -11.01 -20.39
C LEU A 5 -7.03 -11.27 -21.68
N ASN A 6 -7.81 -12.36 -21.73
CA ASN A 6 -8.40 -12.84 -22.98
C ASN A 6 -9.90 -13.19 -22.89
N ASN A 7 -10.44 -13.43 -21.68
CA ASN A 7 -11.73 -14.11 -21.53
C ASN A 7 -12.76 -13.30 -20.71
N TYR A 8 -12.31 -12.34 -19.90
CA TYR A 8 -13.18 -11.58 -19.00
C TYR A 8 -13.54 -10.21 -19.57
N ASN A 9 -14.78 -9.79 -19.32
CA ASN A 9 -15.27 -8.48 -19.71
C ASN A 9 -15.02 -7.46 -18.59
N LEU A 10 -14.29 -6.39 -18.92
CA LEU A 10 -13.99 -5.27 -18.00
C LEU A 10 -15.23 -4.47 -17.56
N LYS A 11 -16.38 -4.60 -18.25
CA LYS A 11 -17.63 -3.94 -17.89
C LYS A 11 -18.40 -4.69 -16.81
N CYS A 12 -18.61 -5.99 -17.03
CA CYS A 12 -19.27 -6.86 -16.07
C CYS A 12 -18.92 -8.31 -16.37
N GLN A 13 -18.38 -8.99 -15.36
CA GLN A 13 -18.06 -10.39 -15.37
C GLN A 13 -18.79 -11.11 -14.22
N PRO A 14 -19.76 -11.99 -14.50
CA PRO A 14 -20.35 -12.86 -13.49
C PRO A 14 -19.35 -13.93 -13.03
N VAL A 15 -19.64 -14.56 -11.90
CA VAL A 15 -18.90 -15.72 -11.43
C VAL A 15 -19.32 -16.94 -12.25
N ASP A 16 -18.35 -17.71 -12.73
CA ASP A 16 -18.59 -18.97 -13.42
C ASP A 16 -18.45 -20.13 -12.42
N TYR A 17 -19.57 -20.77 -12.09
CA TYR A 17 -19.64 -21.92 -11.18
C TYR A 17 -19.58 -23.28 -11.89
N SER A 18 -19.34 -23.29 -13.21
CA SER A 18 -19.22 -24.54 -13.96
C SER A 18 -17.97 -25.32 -13.55
N ASP A 19 -17.95 -26.61 -13.89
CA ASP A 19 -16.82 -27.50 -13.62
C ASP A 19 -15.67 -27.42 -14.66
N GLY A 20 -15.64 -26.35 -15.46
CA GLY A 20 -14.69 -26.16 -16.55
C GLY A 20 -13.24 -25.89 -16.11
N PRO A 21 -12.27 -25.99 -17.05
CA PRO A 21 -10.86 -25.73 -16.75
C PRO A 21 -10.59 -24.26 -16.37
N MET A 22 -11.35 -23.31 -16.92
CA MET A 22 -11.18 -21.88 -16.64
C MET A 22 -11.74 -21.46 -15.28
N SER A 23 -12.92 -21.94 -14.90
CA SER A 23 -13.52 -21.70 -13.58
C SER A 23 -12.66 -22.31 -12.48
N LYS A 24 -12.18 -23.55 -12.64
CA LYS A 24 -11.25 -24.20 -11.71
C LYS A 24 -9.93 -23.44 -11.58
N ARG A 25 -9.37 -22.95 -12.70
CA ARG A 25 -8.17 -22.10 -12.68
C ARG A 25 -8.42 -20.79 -11.93
N MET A 26 -9.57 -20.15 -12.12
CA MET A 26 -9.92 -18.93 -11.40
C MET A 26 -10.09 -19.18 -9.91
N LEU A 27 -10.81 -20.23 -9.52
CA LEU A 27 -10.96 -20.66 -8.13
C LEU A 27 -9.60 -20.88 -7.47
N ASN A 28 -8.69 -21.61 -8.13
CA ASN A 28 -7.34 -21.84 -7.62
C ASN A 28 -6.56 -20.52 -7.44
N LEU A 29 -6.69 -19.57 -8.37
CA LEU A 29 -6.05 -18.25 -8.23
C LEU A 29 -6.64 -17.44 -7.07
N CYS A 30 -7.97 -17.48 -6.88
CA CYS A 30 -8.63 -16.85 -5.75
C CYS A 30 -8.16 -17.48 -4.42
N TYR A 31 -8.03 -18.81 -4.38
CA TYR A 31 -7.53 -19.53 -3.20
C TYR A 31 -6.07 -19.20 -2.89
N VAL A 32 -5.18 -19.19 -3.89
CA VAL A 32 -3.78 -18.77 -3.73
C VAL A 32 -3.68 -17.32 -3.26
N TYR A 33 -4.54 -16.43 -3.77
CA TYR A 33 -4.62 -15.04 -3.31
C TYR A 33 -5.07 -14.94 -1.84
N TYR A 34 -6.03 -15.76 -1.41
CA TYR A 34 -6.39 -15.83 0.00
C TYR A 34 -5.22 -16.30 0.88
N LEU A 35 -4.51 -17.35 0.46
CA LEU A 35 -3.32 -17.82 1.17
C LEU A 35 -2.24 -16.73 1.24
N SER A 36 -2.03 -15.95 0.17
CA SER A 36 -1.07 -14.86 0.21
C SER A 36 -1.45 -13.83 1.27
N LYS A 37 -2.73 -13.48 1.44
CA LYS A 37 -3.18 -12.58 2.52
C LYS A 37 -2.90 -13.10 3.92
N LEU A 38 -2.95 -14.41 4.13
CA LEU A 38 -2.50 -15.00 5.40
C LEU A 38 -0.98 -14.86 5.59
N THR A 39 -0.19 -15.02 4.53
CA THR A 39 1.27 -14.84 4.63
C THR A 39 1.66 -13.40 4.93
N GLU A 40 0.85 -12.41 4.54
CA GLU A 40 1.10 -10.98 4.83
C GLU A 40 1.03 -10.66 6.34
N PHE A 41 0.46 -11.53 7.19
CA PHE A 41 0.57 -11.37 8.64
C PHE A 41 2.02 -11.45 9.14
N ALA A 42 2.91 -12.09 8.37
CA ALA A 42 4.34 -12.09 8.67
C ALA A 42 4.93 -10.66 8.72
N ASP A 43 4.41 -9.70 7.96
CA ASP A 43 4.88 -8.30 8.01
C ASP A 43 4.71 -7.72 9.41
N THR A 44 3.55 -7.99 10.03
CA THR A 44 3.26 -7.56 11.41
C THR A 44 4.19 -8.26 12.40
N PHE A 45 4.42 -9.56 12.21
CA PHE A 45 5.35 -10.32 13.05
C PHE A 45 6.77 -9.74 12.98
N PHE A 46 7.28 -9.41 11.79
CA PHE A 46 8.58 -8.78 11.62
C PHE A 46 8.65 -7.37 12.22
N PHE A 47 7.59 -6.56 12.13
CA PHE A 47 7.56 -5.24 12.77
C PHE A 47 7.65 -5.33 14.29
N VAL A 48 6.94 -6.29 14.90
CA VAL A 48 7.01 -6.56 16.34
C VAL A 48 8.41 -7.04 16.73
N LEU A 49 8.98 -8.01 16.01
CA LEU A 49 10.33 -8.52 16.30
C LEU A 49 11.41 -7.43 16.17
N ARG A 50 11.29 -6.55 15.17
CA ARG A 50 12.22 -5.42 14.97
C ARG A 50 11.96 -4.25 15.93
N LYS A 51 10.98 -4.35 16.83
CA LYS A 51 10.52 -3.26 17.72
C LYS A 51 10.17 -1.98 16.97
N LYS A 52 9.60 -2.10 15.77
CA LYS A 52 9.22 -1.00 14.88
C LYS A 52 7.73 -0.69 14.99
N SER A 53 7.25 -0.45 16.20
CA SER A 53 5.82 -0.19 16.46
C SER A 53 5.27 1.05 15.75
N SER A 54 6.12 1.99 15.33
CA SER A 54 5.71 3.14 14.50
C SER A 54 5.18 2.75 13.12
N GLN A 55 5.51 1.54 12.63
CA GLN A 55 5.01 1.00 11.36
C GLN A 55 3.63 0.33 11.52
N ILE A 56 3.26 -0.06 12.75
CA ILE A 56 1.95 -0.65 13.09
C ILE A 56 0.93 0.48 13.27
N THR A 57 0.58 1.12 12.15
CA THR A 57 -0.41 2.19 12.12
C THR A 57 -1.84 1.64 12.16
N TRP A 58 -2.83 2.50 12.44
CA TRP A 58 -4.23 2.12 12.31
C TRP A 58 -4.56 1.61 10.89
N LEU A 59 -3.99 2.23 9.85
CA LEU A 59 -4.14 1.79 8.46
C LEU A 59 -3.63 0.36 8.27
N HIS A 60 -2.45 0.05 8.82
CA HIS A 60 -1.86 -1.29 8.77
C HIS A 60 -2.77 -2.32 9.45
N VAL A 61 -3.18 -2.06 10.68
CA VAL A 61 -4.01 -2.99 11.45
C VAL A 61 -5.37 -3.21 10.79
N TYR A 62 -6.02 -2.14 10.33
CA TYR A 62 -7.28 -2.25 9.57
C TYR A 62 -7.09 -3.09 8.30
N HIS A 63 -6.05 -2.81 7.51
CA HIS A 63 -5.73 -3.55 6.28
C HIS A 63 -5.54 -5.05 6.52
N HIS A 64 -4.62 -5.41 7.42
CA HIS A 64 -4.28 -6.81 7.67
C HIS A 64 -5.38 -7.57 8.43
N SER A 65 -6.34 -6.88 9.05
CA SER A 65 -7.49 -7.54 9.68
C SER A 65 -8.62 -7.81 8.68
N VAL A 66 -8.96 -6.80 7.86
CA VAL A 66 -10.14 -6.87 6.97
C VAL A 66 -9.85 -7.66 5.69
N THR A 67 -8.67 -7.50 5.08
CA THR A 67 -8.38 -8.13 3.78
C THR A 67 -8.37 -9.67 3.80
N PRO A 68 -7.86 -10.38 4.84
CA PRO A 68 -7.95 -11.84 4.88
C PRO A 68 -9.38 -12.33 5.11
N LEU A 69 -10.18 -11.60 5.90
CA LEU A 69 -11.60 -11.91 6.13
C LEU A 69 -12.42 -11.72 4.85
N GLU A 70 -12.23 -10.60 4.17
CA GLU A 70 -12.89 -10.30 2.90
C GLU A 70 -12.55 -11.35 1.84
N THR A 71 -11.27 -11.68 1.68
CA THR A 71 -10.83 -12.68 0.70
C THR A 71 -11.32 -14.09 1.03
N TRP A 72 -11.41 -14.45 2.31
CA TRP A 72 -12.02 -15.72 2.72
C TRP A 72 -13.50 -15.81 2.29
N VAL A 73 -14.29 -14.76 2.54
CA VAL A 73 -15.69 -14.70 2.10
C VAL A 73 -15.80 -14.81 0.58
N LEU A 74 -14.98 -14.05 -0.15
CA LEU A 74 -15.00 -14.07 -1.62
C LEU A 74 -14.60 -15.45 -2.18
N VAL A 75 -13.55 -16.09 -1.67
CA VAL A 75 -13.15 -17.43 -2.12
C VAL A 75 -14.22 -18.47 -1.80
N LYS A 76 -14.86 -18.36 -0.62
CA LYS A 76 -15.85 -19.34 -0.19
C LYS A 76 -17.13 -19.29 -1.02
N PHE A 77 -17.56 -18.09 -1.42
CA PHE A 77 -18.89 -17.88 -2.00
C PHE A 77 -18.89 -17.31 -3.42
N LEU A 78 -17.88 -16.53 -3.82
CA LEU A 78 -17.82 -15.80 -5.10
C LEU A 78 -16.42 -15.85 -5.72
N ALA A 79 -15.88 -17.06 -5.89
CA ALA A 79 -14.53 -17.26 -6.42
C ALA A 79 -14.45 -16.99 -7.94
N GLY A 80 -14.43 -15.71 -8.32
CA GLY A 80 -14.32 -15.29 -9.71
C GLY A 80 -15.05 -13.98 -10.01
N GLY A 81 -15.21 -13.69 -11.31
CA GLY A 81 -15.98 -12.55 -11.77
C GLY A 81 -15.38 -11.18 -11.39
N ASN A 82 -16.24 -10.16 -11.35
CA ASN A 82 -15.88 -8.76 -11.10
C ASN A 82 -15.08 -8.54 -9.81
N ALA A 83 -15.36 -9.32 -8.75
CA ALA A 83 -14.65 -9.19 -7.47
C ALA A 83 -13.14 -9.52 -7.57
N THR A 84 -12.69 -10.15 -8.65
CA THR A 84 -11.27 -10.47 -8.85
C THR A 84 -10.46 -9.37 -9.53
N PHE A 85 -11.12 -8.32 -10.06
CA PHE A 85 -10.41 -7.19 -10.68
C PHE A 85 -9.56 -6.40 -9.66
N PRO A 86 -10.08 -6.03 -8.47
CA PRO A 86 -9.25 -5.43 -7.43
C PRO A 86 -8.05 -6.29 -7.04
N ASN A 87 -8.22 -7.62 -6.97
CA ASN A 87 -7.14 -8.55 -6.61
C ASN A 87 -6.02 -8.52 -7.66
N LEU A 88 -6.36 -8.40 -8.95
CA LEU A 88 -5.38 -8.26 -10.03
C LEU A 88 -4.51 -7.01 -9.84
N LEU A 89 -5.15 -5.86 -9.62
CA LEU A 89 -4.43 -4.61 -9.42
C LEU A 89 -3.61 -4.63 -8.11
N ASN A 90 -4.18 -5.16 -7.04
CA ASN A 90 -3.50 -5.28 -5.76
C ASN A 90 -2.23 -6.15 -5.86
N ASN A 91 -2.29 -7.28 -6.57
CA ASN A 91 -1.11 -8.11 -6.79
C ASN A 91 0.01 -7.35 -7.52
N PHE A 92 -0.35 -6.57 -8.56
CA PHE A 92 0.63 -5.75 -9.26
C PHE A 92 1.28 -4.71 -8.34
N VAL A 93 0.47 -3.99 -7.57
CA VAL A 93 0.98 -2.98 -6.62
C VAL A 93 1.78 -3.62 -5.49
N HIS A 94 1.38 -4.81 -4.99
CA HIS A 94 2.10 -5.56 -3.97
C HIS A 94 3.47 -6.02 -4.49
N VAL A 95 3.61 -6.44 -5.74
CA VAL A 95 4.93 -6.73 -6.32
C VAL A 95 5.85 -5.50 -6.23
N CYS A 96 5.35 -4.31 -6.60
CA CYS A 96 6.13 -3.07 -6.50
C CYS A 96 6.46 -2.70 -5.04
N MET A 97 5.51 -2.87 -4.13
CA MET A 97 5.64 -2.50 -2.72
C MET A 97 6.58 -3.45 -1.95
N TYR A 98 6.47 -4.76 -2.16
CA TYR A 98 7.42 -5.72 -1.57
C TYR A 98 8.82 -5.59 -2.17
N PHE A 99 8.93 -5.22 -3.45
CA PHE A 99 10.23 -4.87 -4.02
C PHE A 99 10.84 -3.65 -3.32
N TYR A 100 10.04 -2.62 -3.01
CA TYR A 100 10.49 -1.48 -2.20
C TYR A 100 10.95 -1.94 -0.81
N TYR A 101 10.19 -2.80 -0.13
CA TYR A 101 10.58 -3.31 1.19
C TYR A 101 11.85 -4.15 1.16
N MET A 102 12.02 -4.99 0.14
CA MET A 102 13.26 -5.74 -0.08
C MET A 102 14.45 -4.79 -0.21
N MET A 103 14.37 -3.76 -1.07
CA MET A 103 15.46 -2.78 -1.21
C MET A 103 15.71 -2.00 0.08
N SER A 104 14.67 -1.66 0.84
CA SER A 104 14.81 -0.98 2.14
C SER A 104 15.49 -1.84 3.21
N ALA A 105 15.39 -3.17 3.08
CA ALA A 105 16.02 -4.12 4.00
C ALA A 105 17.50 -4.36 3.70
N MET A 106 17.99 -4.00 2.50
CA MET A 106 19.40 -4.18 2.09
C MET A 106 20.37 -3.19 2.76
N GLY A 107 19.87 -2.24 3.55
CA GLY A 107 20.67 -1.38 4.42
C GLY A 107 20.90 0.05 3.89
N PRO A 108 21.73 0.85 4.60
CA PRO A 108 21.89 2.28 4.35
C PRO A 108 22.41 2.62 2.95
N GLU A 109 23.22 1.73 2.37
CA GLU A 109 23.80 1.92 1.03
C GLU A 109 22.74 1.96 -0.07
N TYR A 110 21.61 1.26 0.14
CA TYR A 110 20.49 1.19 -0.79
C TYR A 110 19.42 2.25 -0.52
N ALA A 111 19.43 2.89 0.65
CA ALA A 111 18.46 3.93 1.01
C ALA A 111 18.44 5.09 0.00
N LYS A 112 19.59 5.42 -0.61
CA LYS A 112 19.70 6.44 -1.66
C LYS A 112 18.84 6.15 -2.91
N PHE A 113 18.53 4.89 -3.18
CA PHE A 113 17.72 4.48 -4.33
C PHE A 113 16.21 4.51 -4.05
N LEU A 114 15.79 4.81 -2.81
CA LEU A 114 14.38 4.78 -2.38
C LEU A 114 13.63 6.10 -2.58
N TRP A 115 14.15 7.01 -3.41
CA TRP A 115 13.55 8.32 -3.71
C TRP A 115 12.12 8.24 -4.25
N TRP A 116 11.70 7.08 -4.76
CA TRP A 116 10.40 6.85 -5.36
C TRP A 116 9.30 6.36 -4.38
N LYS A 117 9.55 6.37 -3.07
CA LYS A 117 8.58 6.06 -2.00
C LYS A 117 7.24 6.79 -2.17
N LYS A 118 7.29 8.07 -2.57
CA LYS A 118 6.09 8.88 -2.83
C LYS A 118 5.27 8.33 -4.01
N TYR A 119 5.92 7.99 -5.11
CA TYR A 119 5.26 7.44 -6.29
C TYR A 119 4.62 6.08 -6.01
N MET A 120 5.20 5.28 -5.10
CA MET A 120 4.55 4.05 -4.63
C MET A 120 3.23 4.34 -3.92
N THR A 121 3.18 5.37 -3.07
CA THR A 121 1.92 5.77 -2.41
C THR A 121 0.90 6.29 -3.42
N GLU A 122 1.34 7.04 -4.44
CA GLU A 122 0.47 7.51 -5.52
C GLU A 122 -0.08 6.36 -6.36
N LEU A 123 0.73 5.32 -6.62
CA LEU A 123 0.31 4.10 -7.29
C LEU A 123 -0.76 3.34 -6.49
N GLN A 124 -0.61 3.23 -5.17
CA GLN A 124 -1.62 2.63 -4.28
C GLN A 124 -2.94 3.42 -4.31
N ILE A 125 -2.88 4.75 -4.28
CA ILE A 125 -4.08 5.60 -4.40
C ILE A 125 -4.76 5.40 -5.76
N ALA A 126 -3.97 5.39 -6.85
CA ALA A 126 -4.48 5.16 -8.20
C ALA A 126 -5.17 3.78 -8.32
N GLN A 127 -4.62 2.73 -7.70
CA GLN A 127 -5.27 1.42 -7.62
C GLN A 127 -6.67 1.54 -7.02
N PHE A 128 -6.84 2.21 -5.87
CA PHE A 128 -8.16 2.34 -5.24
C PHE A 128 -9.15 3.12 -6.11
N VAL A 129 -8.70 4.18 -6.78
CA VAL A 129 -9.55 4.92 -7.73
C VAL A 129 -10.03 4.00 -8.87
N LEU A 130 -9.14 3.20 -9.46
CA LEU A 130 -9.51 2.25 -10.51
C LEU A 130 -10.49 1.18 -10.00
N CYS A 131 -10.27 0.65 -8.80
CA CYS A 131 -11.19 -0.30 -8.17
C CYS A 131 -12.57 0.31 -7.91
N ILE A 132 -12.63 1.54 -7.39
CA ILE A 132 -13.89 2.25 -7.12
C ILE A 132 -14.65 2.48 -8.43
N VAL A 133 -13.98 2.94 -9.48
CA VAL A 133 -14.61 3.18 -10.79
C VAL A 133 -15.13 1.88 -11.40
N HIS A 134 -14.34 0.80 -11.36
CA HIS A 134 -14.76 -0.51 -11.89
C HIS A 134 -15.98 -1.05 -11.14
N THR A 135 -15.93 -1.08 -9.80
CA THR A 135 -17.01 -1.60 -8.96
C THR A 135 -18.28 -0.75 -9.05
N THR A 136 -18.16 0.58 -9.09
CA THR A 136 -19.30 1.49 -9.24
C THR A 136 -19.99 1.28 -10.59
N ARG A 137 -19.25 1.11 -11.68
CA ARG A 137 -19.84 0.79 -12.99
C ARG A 137 -20.59 -0.54 -12.97
N ALA A 138 -20.00 -1.57 -12.38
CA ALA A 138 -20.64 -2.87 -12.25
C ALA A 138 -21.93 -2.79 -11.39
N LEU A 139 -21.95 -1.93 -10.37
CA LEU A 139 -23.10 -1.75 -9.48
C LEU A 139 -24.27 -1.00 -10.13
N ILE A 140 -23.97 0.05 -10.92
CA ILE A 140 -24.98 0.88 -11.60
C ILE A 140 -25.57 0.16 -12.82
N SER A 141 -24.79 -0.71 -13.48
CA SER A 141 -25.25 -1.45 -14.64
C SER A 141 -26.42 -2.38 -14.28
N SER A 142 -27.60 -2.12 -14.81
CA SER A 142 -28.80 -2.94 -14.61
C SER A 142 -28.68 -4.33 -15.23
N GLN A 143 -27.80 -4.49 -16.23
CA GLN A 143 -27.59 -5.75 -16.95
C GLN A 143 -26.54 -6.65 -16.26
N CYS A 144 -25.84 -6.14 -15.25
CA CYS A 144 -24.78 -6.91 -14.60
C CYS A 144 -25.36 -7.91 -13.59
N GLN A 145 -25.14 -9.20 -13.87
CA GLN A 145 -25.63 -10.32 -13.04
C GLN A 145 -24.75 -10.60 -11.80
N PHE A 146 -23.75 -9.74 -11.54
CA PHE A 146 -22.92 -9.87 -10.35
C PHE A 146 -23.67 -9.35 -9.11
N SER A 147 -23.44 -9.95 -7.94
CA SER A 147 -24.16 -9.60 -6.71
C SER A 147 -23.95 -8.13 -6.32
N LYS A 148 -25.03 -7.33 -6.38
CA LYS A 148 -25.01 -5.91 -6.01
C LYS A 148 -24.67 -5.71 -4.53
N PHE A 149 -25.09 -6.63 -3.66
CA PHE A 149 -24.76 -6.60 -2.24
C PHE A 149 -23.25 -6.71 -2.02
N ILE A 150 -22.60 -7.70 -2.65
CA ILE A 150 -21.15 -7.88 -2.56
C ILE A 150 -20.42 -6.70 -3.20
N SER A 151 -20.85 -6.22 -4.37
CA SER A 151 -20.28 -5.02 -4.98
C SER A 151 -20.37 -3.79 -4.07
N SER A 152 -21.47 -3.63 -3.33
CA SER A 152 -21.63 -2.52 -2.39
C SER A 152 -20.65 -2.63 -1.21
N LEU A 153 -20.45 -3.82 -0.65
CA LEU A 153 -19.46 -4.05 0.41
C LEU A 153 -18.03 -3.79 -0.07
N LEU A 154 -17.68 -4.29 -1.26
CA LEU A 154 -16.38 -4.06 -1.89
C LEU A 154 -16.14 -2.56 -2.15
N LEU A 155 -17.16 -1.85 -2.62
CA LEU A 155 -17.09 -0.40 -2.84
C LEU A 155 -16.91 0.36 -1.53
N LEU A 156 -17.63 -0.01 -0.47
CA LEU A 156 -17.47 0.58 0.85
C LEU A 156 -16.05 0.39 1.36
N ASN A 157 -15.53 -0.84 1.34
CA ASN A 157 -14.19 -1.16 1.80
C ASN A 157 -13.11 -0.42 0.99
N ALA A 158 -13.23 -0.40 -0.33
CA ALA A 158 -12.32 0.35 -1.21
C ALA A 158 -12.33 1.86 -0.92
N SER A 159 -13.50 2.42 -0.62
CA SER A 159 -13.66 3.84 -0.26
C SER A 159 -12.99 4.15 1.08
N ILE A 160 -13.13 3.27 2.08
CA ILE A 160 -12.45 3.39 3.36
C ILE A 160 -10.92 3.39 3.14
N PHE A 161 -10.39 2.42 2.40
CA PHE A 161 -8.96 2.39 2.08
C PHE A 161 -8.48 3.65 1.36
N PHE A 162 -9.22 4.12 0.36
CA PHE A 162 -8.90 5.36 -0.33
C PHE A 162 -8.77 6.54 0.65
N CYS A 163 -9.74 6.72 1.54
CA CYS A 163 -9.71 7.79 2.54
C CYS A 163 -8.49 7.68 3.47
N LEU A 164 -8.15 6.47 3.91
CA LEU A 164 -7.02 6.23 4.81
C LEU A 164 -5.68 6.48 4.13
N PHE A 165 -5.51 6.02 2.89
CA PHE A 165 -4.31 6.27 2.10
C PHE A 165 -4.17 7.75 1.75
N MET A 166 -5.27 8.43 1.45
CA MET A 166 -5.28 9.88 1.24
C MET A 166 -4.89 10.63 2.52
N ASN A 167 -5.40 10.23 3.68
CA ASN A 167 -5.01 10.80 4.97
C ASN A 167 -3.51 10.58 5.23
N PHE A 168 -3.01 9.35 5.03
CA PHE A 168 -1.59 9.02 5.14
C PHE A 168 -0.73 9.88 4.20
N TYR A 169 -1.15 10.05 2.94
CA TYR A 169 -0.44 10.85 1.94
C TYR A 169 -0.36 12.33 2.34
N MET A 170 -1.47 12.90 2.80
CA MET A 170 -1.52 14.30 3.26
C MET A 170 -0.63 14.51 4.49
N ALA A 171 -0.71 13.60 5.47
CA ALA A 171 0.08 13.66 6.68
C ALA A 171 1.59 13.52 6.40
N SER A 172 1.97 12.60 5.51
CA SER A 172 3.38 12.27 5.26
C SER A 172 4.06 13.24 4.29
N TYR A 173 3.38 13.66 3.23
CA TYR A 173 4.02 14.40 2.14
C TYR A 173 3.63 15.89 2.09
N LYS A 174 2.34 16.23 2.22
CA LYS A 174 1.91 17.65 2.14
C LYS A 174 2.27 18.45 3.40
N LYS A 175 2.05 17.89 4.58
CA LYS A 175 2.39 18.57 5.85
C LYS A 175 3.90 18.76 6.01
N SER A 176 4.69 17.76 5.60
CA SER A 176 6.16 17.85 5.61
C SER A 176 6.68 18.91 4.63
N GLN A 177 6.11 19.02 3.42
CA GLN A 177 6.48 20.08 2.47
C GLN A 177 6.15 21.48 2.99
N ASN A 178 4.97 21.68 3.57
CA ASN A 178 4.58 22.97 4.14
C ASN A 178 5.50 23.39 5.29
N GLN A 179 5.88 22.45 6.18
CA GLN A 179 6.84 22.73 7.24
C GLN A 179 8.22 23.12 6.69
N LYS A 180 8.71 22.45 5.65
CA LYS A 180 9.98 22.80 4.99
C LYS A 180 9.93 24.21 4.39
N MET A 181 8.84 24.57 3.70
CA MET A 181 8.64 25.90 3.14
C MET A 181 8.57 26.99 4.22
N THR A 182 7.86 26.75 5.33
CA THR A 182 7.78 27.70 6.45
C THR A 182 9.13 27.91 7.12
N ILE A 183 9.93 26.86 7.32
CA ILE A 183 11.27 26.99 7.90
C ILE A 183 12.19 27.75 6.93
N ALA A 184 12.17 27.43 5.63
CA ALA A 184 12.94 28.15 4.63
C ALA A 184 12.57 29.65 4.56
N ALA A 185 11.28 29.97 4.64
CA ALA A 185 10.80 31.36 4.70
C ALA A 185 11.28 32.10 5.96
N LYS A 186 11.29 31.43 7.14
CA LYS A 186 11.84 31.99 8.39
C LYS A 186 13.35 32.20 8.32
N MET A 187 14.09 31.32 7.65
CA MET A 187 15.55 31.46 7.49
C MET A 187 15.92 32.58 6.52
N ASN A 188 15.11 32.82 5.48
CA ASN A 188 15.32 33.92 4.52
C ASN A 188 14.96 35.30 5.10
N GLY A 189 14.18 35.36 6.19
CA GLY A 189 13.86 36.60 6.91
C GLY A 189 14.70 36.85 8.17
N ALA A 190 15.64 35.96 8.49
CA ALA A 190 16.53 36.11 9.64
C ALA A 190 17.77 36.94 9.25
N PRO A 191 18.26 37.84 10.13
CA PRO A 191 19.54 38.53 9.90
C PRO A 191 20.67 37.49 9.73
N PRO A 192 21.71 37.79 8.93
CA PRO A 192 22.74 36.81 8.61
C PRO A 192 23.44 36.31 9.87
N ALA A 193 23.13 35.08 10.28
CA ALA A 193 23.78 34.43 11.39
C ALA A 193 25.20 34.02 10.98
N GLN A 194 26.17 34.35 11.83
CA GLN A 194 27.59 34.06 11.64
C GLN A 194 27.85 32.59 11.28
N ASN A 195 28.81 32.41 10.38
CA ASN A 195 29.06 31.29 9.46
C ASN A 195 29.20 29.85 10.04
N GLY A 196 28.97 29.62 11.33
CA GLY A 196 28.98 28.28 11.95
C GLY A 196 27.61 27.58 12.00
N CYS A 197 26.53 28.33 12.23
CA CYS A 197 25.20 27.75 12.49
C CYS A 197 24.43 27.36 11.22
N ALA A 198 24.63 28.10 10.12
CA ALA A 198 23.95 27.85 8.85
C ALA A 198 24.37 26.52 8.20
N LEU A 199 25.66 26.15 8.31
CA LEU A 199 26.18 24.89 7.77
C LEU A 199 25.67 23.68 8.56
N ALA A 200 25.60 23.80 9.89
CA ALA A 200 25.01 22.80 10.77
C ALA A 200 23.51 22.62 10.46
N THR A 201 22.77 23.71 10.25
CA THR A 201 21.33 23.64 9.94
C THR A 201 21.05 23.01 8.58
N LYS A 202 21.87 23.31 7.56
CA LYS A 202 21.76 22.68 6.22
C LYS A 202 22.09 21.19 6.28
N LYS A 203 23.10 20.80 7.06
CA LYS A 203 23.50 19.40 7.29
C LYS A 203 22.44 18.64 8.11
N ILE A 204 21.81 19.28 9.09
CA ILE A 204 20.68 18.72 9.85
C ILE A 204 19.44 18.55 8.97
N MET A 205 19.19 19.43 7.99
CA MET A 205 18.08 19.29 7.05
C MET A 205 18.31 18.22 5.97
N GLU A 206 19.52 18.08 5.46
CA GLU A 206 19.90 16.96 4.58
C GLU A 206 19.85 15.63 5.34
N MET A 207 20.30 15.63 6.60
CA MET A 207 20.09 14.51 7.52
C MET A 207 18.60 14.26 7.71
N ASN A 208 17.74 15.26 7.95
CA ASN A 208 16.28 15.10 8.15
C ASN A 208 15.53 14.57 6.93
N ASN A 209 15.96 14.93 5.72
CA ASN A 209 15.47 14.31 4.49
C ASN A 209 15.80 12.81 4.45
N ASN A 210 16.94 12.44 5.01
CA ASN A 210 17.34 11.06 5.24
C ASN A 210 16.87 10.51 6.61
N THR A 211 16.29 11.28 7.55
CA THR A 211 16.04 10.80 8.94
C THR A 211 14.77 10.00 9.07
N MET A 212 13.79 10.21 8.18
CA MET A 212 12.64 9.30 8.15
C MET A 212 13.00 7.92 7.59
N ASP A 213 14.07 7.82 6.79
CA ASP A 213 14.62 6.55 6.31
C ASP A 213 15.81 6.05 7.17
N THR A 214 16.54 6.94 7.87
CA THR A 214 17.64 6.57 8.79
C THR A 214 17.18 6.31 10.21
N MET A 215 15.99 6.68 10.68
CA MET A 215 15.48 6.11 11.95
C MET A 215 15.29 4.59 11.86
N ASP A 216 15.11 4.05 10.64
CA ASP A 216 15.11 2.61 10.36
C ASP A 216 16.52 2.00 10.27
N ALA A 217 17.52 2.75 9.80
CA ALA A 217 18.92 2.35 9.76
C ALA A 217 19.71 2.55 11.08
N ILE A 218 19.40 3.61 11.83
CA ILE A 218 19.98 3.94 13.15
C ILE A 218 19.53 2.91 14.18
N GLY A 219 18.30 2.39 14.08
CA GLY A 219 17.85 1.24 14.89
C GLY A 219 18.66 -0.05 14.62
N LEU A 220 19.16 -0.23 13.39
CA LEU A 220 20.04 -1.35 13.02
C LEU A 220 21.48 -1.13 13.49
N LEU A 221 21.99 0.12 13.46
CA LEU A 221 23.32 0.47 13.96
C LEU A 221 23.40 0.42 15.50
N ALA A 222 22.35 0.88 16.20
CA ALA A 222 22.26 0.81 17.67
C ALA A 222 22.17 -0.63 18.22
N LEU A 223 21.77 -1.60 17.39
CA LEU A 223 21.83 -3.03 17.71
C LEU A 223 23.22 -3.62 17.46
N LYS A 224 23.96 -3.11 16.47
CA LYS A 224 25.34 -3.54 16.18
C LYS A 224 26.35 -3.05 17.22
N GLU A 225 26.09 -1.91 17.85
CA GLU A 225 26.87 -1.37 18.98
C GLU A 225 26.58 -2.05 20.32
N LYS A 226 25.48 -2.81 20.46
CA LYS A 226 25.14 -3.55 21.69
C LYS A 226 25.54 -5.04 21.65
N LEU A 227 26.12 -5.49 20.55
CA LEU A 227 26.52 -6.90 20.32
C LEU A 227 28.04 -7.06 20.13
N ASN A 228 28.81 -6.00 20.36
CA ASN A 228 30.26 -5.99 20.57
C ASN A 228 30.56 -5.32 21.91
#